data_AF-A0A7G9Z079-F1
#
_entry.id   AF-A0A7G9Z079-F1
#
_cell.length_a   1.000
_cell.length_b   1.000
_cell.length_c   1.000
_cell.angle_alpha   90.00
_cell.angle_beta   90.00
_cell.angle_gamma   90.00
#
_symmetry.space_group_name_H-M   'P 1'
#
loop_
_entity.id
_entity.type
_entity.pdbx_description
1 polymer ?
#
loop_
_entity_poly.entity_id
_entity_poly.type
_entity_poly.pdbx_seq_one_letter_code
_entity_poly.pdbx_strand_id
1 'polypeptide(L)' 'MIRPVLIYLDTCTWCRPFDDQTQDRIRDETSAFYEIMLHVNRRDIEIAGSEVLLAEIINPKNFVKGRLWR' A
#
# COMPACT_ATOMS: atom_id res chain seq x y z
N MET A 1 -18.19 22.05 -5.15
CA MET A 1 -17.25 21.08 -5.73
C MET A 1 -16.46 20.49 -4.58
N ILE A 2 -16.70 19.22 -4.23
CA ILE A 2 -15.94 18.54 -3.18
C ILE A 2 -14.58 18.17 -3.77
N ARG A 3 -13.50 18.56 -3.09
CA ARG A 3 -12.15 18.19 -3.50
C ARG A 3 -11.85 16.77 -2.98
N PRO A 4 -11.17 15.92 -3.76
CA PRO A 4 -10.78 14.60 -3.30
C PRO A 4 -9.83 14.72 -2.10
N VAL A 5 -9.87 13.72 -1.24
CA VAL A 5 -8.95 13.64 -0.10
C VAL A 5 -7.58 13.20 -0.62
N LEU A 6 -6.54 14.00 -0.40
CA LEU A 6 -5.18 13.63 -0.73
C LEU A 6 -4.56 12.83 0.42
N ILE A 7 -4.09 11.61 0.13
CA ILE A 7 -3.44 10.74 1.12
C ILE A 7 -2.04 10.34 0.66
N TYR A 8 -1.19 9.95 1.60
CA TYR A 8 0.08 9.30 1.33
C TYR A 8 0.05 7.89 1.90
N LEU A 9 0.57 6.93 1.15
CA LEU A 9 0.69 5.54 1.59
C LEU A 9 2.17 5.20 1.77
N ASP A 10 2.50 4.66 2.93
CA ASP A 10 3.84 4.13 3.18
C ASP A 10 4.12 2.89 2.32
N THR A 11 5.39 2.62 2.06
CA THR A 11 5.90 1.44 1.34
C THR A 11 5.28 0.14 1.85
N CYS A 12 5.17 -0.03 3.17
CA CYS A 12 4.63 -1.25 3.77
C CYS A 12 3.17 -1.47 3.38
N THR A 13 2.38 -0.40 3.22
CA THR A 13 0.98 -0.47 2.79
C THR A 13 0.86 -1.00 1.36
N TRP A 14 1.76 -0.59 0.46
CA TRP A 14 1.85 -1.12 -0.90
C TRP A 14 2.28 -2.59 -0.95
N CYS A 15 3.07 -3.05 0.03
CA CYS A 15 3.56 -4.42 0.09
C CYS A 15 2.55 -5.42 0.68
N ARG A 16 1.52 -4.96 1.43
CA ARG A 16 0.57 -5.85 2.12
C ARG A 16 -0.06 -6.95 1.26
N PRO A 17 -0.50 -6.69 0.02
CA PRO A 17 -1.06 -7.74 -0.83
C PRO A 17 -0.08 -8.88 -1.17
N PHE A 18 1.22 -8.63 -1.00
CA PHE A 18 2.31 -9.57 -1.31
C PHE A 18 2.94 -10.21 -0.07
N ASP A 19 2.54 -9.77 1.14
CA ASP A 19 2.94 -10.39 2.40
C ASP A 19 2.25 -11.76 2.58
N ASP A 20 2.62 -12.48 3.64
CA ASP A 20 2.08 -13.80 3.98
C ASP A 20 0.58 -13.76 4.32
N GLN A 21 -0.24 -14.04 3.31
CA GLN A 21 -1.70 -14.05 3.41
C GLN A 21 -2.27 -15.18 4.28
N THR A 22 -1.44 -16.06 4.88
CA THR A 22 -1.93 -17.03 5.86
C THR A 22 -2.22 -16.39 7.22
N GLN A 23 -1.73 -15.17 7.46
CA GLN A 23 -1.97 -14.42 8.68
C GLN A 23 -3.23 -13.55 8.55
N ASP A 24 -4.22 -13.76 9.41
CA ASP A 24 -5.51 -13.04 9.33
C ASP A 24 -5.34 -11.52 9.37
N ARG A 25 -4.44 -11.01 10.21
CA ARG A 25 -4.13 -9.58 10.27
C ARG A 25 -3.66 -9.03 8.92
N ILE A 26 -2.80 -9.76 8.21
CA ILE A 26 -2.28 -9.33 6.91
C ILE A 26 -3.40 -9.33 5.85
N ARG A 27 -4.32 -10.31 5.93
CA ARG A 27 -5.51 -10.34 5.06
C ARG A 27 -6.44 -9.16 5.29
N ASP A 28 -6.66 -8.79 6.54
CA ASP A 28 -7.50 -7.64 6.89
C ASP A 28 -6.87 -6.33 6.42
N GLU A 29 -5.57 -6.12 6.68
CA GLU A 29 -4.83 -4.94 6.19
C GLU A 29 -4.80 -4.88 4.65
N THR A 30 -4.66 -6.03 3.98
CA THR A 30 -4.74 -6.14 2.51
C THR A 30 -6.13 -5.79 1.98
N SER A 31 -7.18 -6.23 2.68
CA SER A 31 -8.56 -5.88 2.31
C SER A 31 -8.82 -4.39 2.43
N ALA A 32 -8.34 -3.76 3.51
CA ALA A 32 -8.40 -2.31 3.69
C ALA A 32 -7.63 -1.55 2.58
N PHE A 33 -6.46 -2.05 2.16
CA PHE A 33 -5.73 -1.49 1.01
C PHE A 33 -6.58 -1.49 -0.26
N TYR A 34 -7.25 -2.59 -0.58
CA TYR A 34 -8.11 -2.66 -1.76
C TYR A 34 -9.32 -1.72 -1.67
N GLU A 35 -9.93 -1.57 -0.50
CA GLU A 35 -11.02 -0.58 -0.31
C GLU A 35 -10.55 0.86 -0.57
N ILE A 36 -9.34 1.21 -0.14
CA ILE A 36 -8.74 2.52 -0.48
C ILE A 36 -8.59 2.64 -2.01
N MET A 37 -8.09 1.61 -2.69
CA MET A 37 -7.95 1.63 -4.16
C MET A 37 -9.30 1.79 -4.88
N LEU A 38 -10.39 1.24 -4.34
CA LEU A 38 -11.74 1.45 -4.88
C LEU A 38 -12.16 2.92 -4.79
N HIS A 39 -11.88 3.60 -3.68
CA HIS A 39 -12.13 5.03 -3.53
C HIS A 39 -11.25 5.90 -4.44
N VAL A 40 -10.00 5.49 -4.68
CA VAL A 40 -9.13 6.13 -5.67
C VAL A 40 -9.71 5.99 -7.07
N ASN A 41 -10.19 4.80 -7.44
CA ASN A 41 -10.84 4.56 -8.72
C ASN A 41 -12.13 5.41 -8.90
N ARG A 42 -12.86 5.65 -7.81
CA ARG A 42 -14.05 6.54 -7.78
C ARG A 42 -13.70 8.03 -7.81
N ARG A 43 -12.42 8.39 -7.70
CA ARG A 43 -11.91 9.77 -7.57
C ARG A 43 -12.36 10.48 -6.28
N ASP A 44 -12.67 9.71 -5.24
CA ASP A 44 -12.91 10.24 -3.88
C ASP A 44 -11.58 10.57 -3.18
N ILE A 45 -10.52 9.83 -3.55
CA ILE A 45 -9.18 9.92 -2.98
C ILE A 45 -8.16 10.11 -4.10
N GLU A 46 -7.19 10.99 -3.87
CA GLU A 46 -5.96 11.08 -4.64
C GLU A 46 -4.79 10.58 -3.80
N ILE A 47 -3.82 9.91 -4.43
CA ILE A 47 -2.62 9.42 -3.75
C ILE A 47 -1.44 10.29 -4.13
N ALA A 48 -0.79 10.87 -3.12
CA ALA A 48 0.51 11.49 -3.25
C ALA A 48 1.61 10.42 -3.35
N GLY A 49 2.47 10.54 -4.34
CA GLY A 49 3.70 9.75 -4.47
C GLY A 49 4.95 10.56 -4.14
N SER A 50 6.07 9.87 -3.92
CA SER A 50 7.40 10.48 -3.82
C SER A 50 8.42 9.64 -4.61
N GLU A 51 9.51 10.28 -5.07
CA GLU A 51 10.60 9.56 -5.75
C GLU A 51 11.27 8.55 -4.81
N VAL A 52 11.34 8.87 -3.51
CA VAL A 52 11.87 7.97 -2.47
C VAL A 52 10.99 6.73 -2.33
N LEU A 53 9.67 6.90 -2.24
CA LEU A 53 8.70 5.80 -2.21
C LEU A 53 8.87 4.89 -3.42
N LEU A 54 8.99 5.48 -4.61
CA LEU A 54 9.18 4.73 -5.85
C LEU A 54 10.50 3.95 -5.82
N ALA A 55 11.59 4.58 -5.38
CA ALA A 55 12.89 3.93 -5.23
C ALA A 55 12.84 2.77 -4.23
N GLU A 56 12.10 2.91 -3.13
CA GLU A 56 11.91 1.84 -2.15
C GLU A 56 11.07 0.69 -2.71
N ILE A 57 9.94 0.96 -3.38
CA ILE A 57 9.08 -0.08 -3.95
C ILE A 57 9.81 -0.87 -5.05
N ILE A 58 10.58 -0.19 -5.91
CA ILE A 58 11.30 -0.83 -7.02
C ILE A 58 12.51 -1.64 -6.51
N ASN A 59 13.05 -1.34 -5.33
CA ASN A 59 14.25 -1.99 -4.83
C ASN A 59 13.98 -3.48 -4.47
N PRO A 60 14.68 -4.44 -5.13
CA PRO A 60 14.53 -5.87 -4.85
C PRO A 60 14.79 -6.25 -3.39
N LYS A 61 15.59 -5.45 -2.65
CA LYS A 61 15.88 -5.68 -1.23
C LYS A 61 14.64 -5.57 -0.34
N ASN A 62 13.63 -4.80 -0.73
CA ASN A 62 12.38 -4.67 0.04
C ASN A 62 11.48 -5.90 -0.08
N PHE A 63 11.55 -6.67 -1.19
CA PHE A 63 10.95 -8.01 -1.28
C PHE A 63 11.60 -9.02 -0.32
N VAL A 64 12.84 -8.78 0.12
CA VAL A 64 13.54 -9.63 1.09
C VAL A 64 13.23 -9.19 2.53
N LYS A 65 12.97 -7.90 2.75
CA LYS A 65 12.64 -7.36 4.08
C LYS A 65 11.36 -8.00 4.65
N GLY A 66 10.33 -8.23 3.84
CA GLY A 66 9.12 -8.98 4.24
C GLY A 66 9.36 -10.44 4.66
N ARG A 67 10.51 -11.04 4.29
CA ARG A 67 10.93 -12.39 4.73
C ARG A 67 11.74 -12.40 6.03
N LEU A 68 12.34 -11.28 6.43
CA LEU A 68 13.22 -11.19 7.60
C LEU A 68 12.49 -10.81 8.89
N TRP A 69 11.25 -10.33 8.81
CA TRP A 69 10.36 -10.11 9.97
C TRP A 69 9.45 -11.33 10.24
N ARG A 70 9.99 -12.54 10.04
CA ARG A 70 9.39 -13.79 10.50
C ARG A 70 10.08 -14.25 11.79
#